data_AF-A0A7J4BWD3-F1
#
_entry.id   AF-A0A7J4BWD3-F1
#
_cell.length_a   1.000
_cell.length_b   1.000
_cell.length_c   1.000
_cell.angle_alpha   90.00
_cell.angle_beta   90.00
_cell.angle_gamma   90.00
#
_symmetry.space_group_name_H-M   'P 1'
#
loop_
_entity.id
_entity.type
_entity.pdbx_description
1 polymer ?
#
loop_
_entity_poly.entity_id
_entity_poly.type
_entity_poly.pdbx_seq_one_letter_code
_entity_poly.pdbx_strand_id
1 'polypeptide(L)'
;MERRYPKIGKLAMLISISQFLGVLLNGILGWFPAGVLGTGSTGQKFHLLQYIRQSLNLPFKEGGFWSDAGNLTGQEYAMISMMVITLVIAIVGLRQRESIVGPSKISADIQREELESGQVSVSRPGGLSVVNPTTAAIVSNIVGGDGTPTADIIANALGEMKAVAVEMGVDDELI
;
A
#
# COMPACT_ATOMS: atom_id res chain seq x y z
N MET A 1 -9.00 0.75 -5.09
CA MET A 1 -7.80 0.17 -5.73
C MET A 1 -6.77 -0.10 -4.66
N GLU A 2 -6.50 -1.36 -4.34
CA GLU A 2 -5.40 -1.73 -3.44
C GLU A 2 -4.06 -1.36 -4.10
N ARG A 3 -3.40 -0.32 -3.63
CA ARG A 3 -1.99 -0.04 -3.97
C ARG A 3 -1.09 -0.93 -3.11
N ARG A 4 -1.16 -2.24 -3.30
CA ARG A 4 -0.21 -3.19 -2.68
C ARG A 4 0.60 -3.84 -3.79
N TYR A 5 1.91 -3.91 -3.63
CA TYR A 5 2.75 -4.84 -4.37
C TYR A 5 3.24 -5.95 -3.43
N PRO A 6 2.34 -6.81 -2.88
CA PRO A 6 2.74 -7.88 -1.97
C PRO A 6 3.70 -8.87 -2.66
N LYS A 7 3.63 -8.94 -4.00
CA LYS A 7 4.58 -9.67 -4.85
C LYS A 7 6.00 -9.10 -4.77
N ILE A 8 6.17 -7.78 -4.68
CA ILE A 8 7.48 -7.13 -4.54
C ILE A 8 8.08 -7.43 -3.16
N GLY A 9 7.28 -7.32 -2.09
CA GLY A 9 7.75 -7.68 -0.74
C GLY A 9 8.20 -9.14 -0.63
N LYS A 10 7.42 -10.07 -1.21
CA LYS A 10 7.78 -11.50 -1.27
C LYS A 10 9.03 -11.76 -2.11
N LEU A 11 9.16 -11.11 -3.26
CA LEU A 11 10.34 -11.24 -4.12
C LEU A 11 11.60 -10.71 -3.41
N ALA A 12 11.50 -9.54 -2.77
CA ALA A 12 12.61 -8.95 -2.02
C ALA A 12 13.04 -9.86 -0.84
N MET A 13 12.07 -10.48 -0.15
CA MET A 13 12.35 -11.47 0.89
C MET A 13 13.09 -12.69 0.34
N LEU A 14 12.64 -13.24 -0.79
CA LEU A 14 13.31 -14.37 -1.43
C LEU A 14 14.76 -14.03 -1.79
N ILE A 15 14.99 -12.86 -2.41
CA ILE A 15 16.34 -12.40 -2.77
C ILE A 15 17.22 -12.26 -1.52
N SER A 16 16.70 -11.65 -0.45
CA SER A 16 17.43 -11.48 0.81
C SER A 16 17.83 -12.82 1.43
N ILE A 17 16.91 -13.79 1.46
CA ILE A 17 17.18 -15.16 1.93
C ILE A 17 18.24 -15.84 1.06
N SER A 18 18.14 -15.72 -0.27
CA SER A 18 19.14 -16.29 -1.18
C SER A 18 20.52 -15.68 -0.98
N GLN A 19 20.61 -14.37 -0.72
CA GLN A 19 21.87 -13.69 -0.41
C GLN A 19 22.46 -14.16 0.91
N PHE A 20 21.64 -14.29 1.95
CA PHE A 20 22.05 -14.84 3.24
C PHE A 20 22.62 -16.26 3.09
N LEU A 21 21.88 -17.14 2.40
CA LEU A 21 22.34 -18.51 2.14
C LEU A 21 23.60 -18.52 1.29
N GLY A 22 23.72 -17.64 0.31
CA GLY A 22 24.94 -17.50 -0.50
C GLY A 22 26.15 -17.14 0.35
N VAL A 23 26.04 -16.13 1.24
CA VAL A 23 27.14 -15.76 2.14
C VAL A 23 27.48 -16.88 3.11
N LEU A 24 26.48 -17.54 3.69
CA LEU A 24 26.69 -18.61 4.66
C LEU A 24 27.31 -19.86 4.01
N LEU A 25 26.66 -20.40 2.98
CA LEU A 25 27.03 -21.69 2.39
C LEU A 25 28.30 -21.60 1.53
N ASN A 26 28.47 -20.51 0.79
CA ASN A 26 29.67 -20.28 -0.02
C ASN A 26 30.76 -19.58 0.80
N GLY A 27 30.45 -18.40 1.33
CA GLY A 27 31.46 -17.50 1.90
C GLY A 27 32.07 -17.97 3.21
N ILE A 28 31.22 -18.37 4.16
CA ILE A 28 31.63 -18.75 5.51
C ILE A 28 32.00 -20.23 5.57
N LEU A 29 31.11 -21.11 5.07
CA LEU A 29 31.29 -22.56 5.20
C LEU A 29 32.12 -23.20 4.08
N GLY A 30 32.20 -22.57 2.90
CA GLY A 30 32.84 -23.19 1.72
C GLY A 30 32.18 -24.51 1.30
N TRP A 31 30.91 -24.70 1.66
CA TRP A 31 30.18 -25.94 1.42
C TRP A 31 29.62 -25.99 0.00
N PHE A 32 29.02 -24.90 -0.47
CA PHE A 32 28.45 -24.83 -1.82
C PHE A 32 28.98 -23.59 -2.55
N PRO A 33 29.45 -23.70 -3.81
CA PRO A 33 29.42 -24.90 -4.66
C PRO A 33 30.60 -25.87 -4.47
N ALA A 34 31.71 -25.47 -3.84
CA ALA A 34 32.94 -26.27 -3.81
C ALA A 34 32.75 -27.69 -3.25
N GLY A 35 32.16 -27.81 -2.06
CA GLY A 35 31.97 -29.08 -1.37
C GLY A 35 30.84 -29.97 -1.89
N VAL A 36 30.03 -29.49 -2.85
CA VAL A 36 28.88 -30.25 -3.41
C VAL A 36 29.04 -30.52 -4.90
N LEU A 37 29.52 -29.55 -5.68
CA LEU A 37 29.66 -29.66 -7.13
C LEU A 37 31.06 -30.15 -7.55
N GLY A 38 31.99 -30.35 -6.61
CA GLY A 38 33.25 -31.06 -6.83
C GLY A 38 34.30 -30.36 -7.71
N THR A 39 34.06 -29.11 -8.10
CA THR A 39 34.96 -28.33 -8.96
C THR A 39 35.98 -27.48 -8.19
N GLY A 40 35.82 -27.37 -6.87
CA GLY A 40 36.75 -26.68 -5.96
C GLY A 40 37.20 -27.63 -4.84
N SER A 41 38.29 -27.30 -4.14
CA SER A 41 38.71 -28.06 -2.97
C SER A 41 37.75 -27.82 -1.79
N THR A 42 37.56 -28.83 -0.94
CA THR A 42 36.75 -28.70 0.29
C THR A 42 37.24 -27.53 1.13
N GLY A 43 36.32 -26.65 1.56
CA GLY A 43 36.66 -25.44 2.31
C GLY A 43 37.01 -24.22 1.45
N GLN A 44 36.92 -24.34 0.12
CA GLN A 44 37.00 -23.20 -0.78
C GLN A 44 35.63 -22.60 -1.07
N LYS A 45 35.64 -21.32 -1.41
CA LYS A 45 34.47 -20.57 -1.88
C LYS A 45 34.67 -20.07 -3.29
N PHE A 46 33.55 -19.92 -4.00
CA PHE A 46 33.48 -19.53 -5.39
C PHE A 46 33.22 -18.03 -5.56
N HIS A 47 33.99 -17.40 -6.46
CA HIS A 47 33.82 -16.00 -6.84
C HIS A 47 33.11 -15.88 -8.19
N LEU A 48 31.78 -15.80 -8.16
CA LEU A 48 30.93 -15.72 -9.36
C LEU A 48 31.31 -14.55 -10.27
N LEU A 49 31.67 -13.39 -9.70
CA LEU A 49 32.08 -12.23 -10.51
C LEU A 49 33.35 -12.49 -11.30
N GLN A 50 34.31 -13.23 -10.73
CA GLN A 50 35.55 -13.58 -11.42
C GLN A 50 35.29 -14.60 -12.53
N TYR A 51 34.40 -15.56 -12.28
CA TYR A 51 33.96 -16.52 -13.30
C TYR A 51 33.25 -15.85 -14.49
N ILE A 52 32.37 -14.88 -14.23
CA ILE A 52 31.70 -14.11 -15.29
C ILE A 52 32.73 -13.29 -16.08
N ARG A 53 33.68 -12.62 -15.42
CA ARG A 53 34.75 -11.87 -16.11
C ARG A 53 35.55 -12.76 -17.05
N GLN A 54 35.94 -13.94 -16.59
CA GLN A 54 36.64 -14.92 -17.42
C GLN A 54 35.78 -15.36 -18.62
N SER A 55 34.50 -15.63 -18.39
CA SER A 55 33.55 -16.06 -19.44
C SER A 55 33.31 -14.97 -20.50
N LEU A 56 33.41 -13.69 -20.11
CA LEU A 56 33.29 -12.53 -20.99
C LEU A 56 34.62 -12.02 -21.53
N ASN A 57 35.73 -12.73 -21.29
CA ASN A 57 37.09 -12.33 -21.67
C ASN A 57 37.49 -10.92 -21.19
N LEU A 58 36.98 -10.52 -20.02
CA LEU A 58 37.33 -9.30 -19.31
C LEU A 58 38.55 -9.55 -18.42
N PRO A 59 39.32 -8.52 -17.99
CA PRO A 59 40.43 -8.70 -17.08
C PRO A 59 40.03 -9.49 -15.83
N PHE A 60 40.67 -10.64 -15.63
CA PHE A 60 40.45 -11.56 -14.52
C PHE A 60 41.79 -11.95 -13.89
N LYS A 61 41.74 -12.41 -12.63
CA LYS A 61 42.91 -13.00 -11.96
C LYS A 61 42.90 -14.50 -12.24
N GLU A 62 43.98 -15.04 -12.81
CA GLU A 62 44.13 -16.48 -13.04
C GLU A 62 43.98 -17.26 -11.72
N GLY A 63 43.14 -18.31 -11.71
CA GLY A 63 42.77 -19.05 -10.51
C GLY A 63 41.93 -18.25 -9.48
N GLY A 64 41.56 -17.00 -9.78
CA GLY A 64 40.87 -16.10 -8.85
C GLY A 64 39.40 -16.41 -8.60
N PHE A 65 38.88 -17.50 -9.16
CA PHE A 65 37.51 -17.98 -8.94
C PHE A 65 37.37 -18.85 -7.69
N TRP A 66 38.47 -19.35 -7.13
CA TRP A 66 38.50 -20.05 -5.84
C TRP A 66 39.32 -19.27 -4.82
N SER A 67 38.86 -19.24 -3.58
CA SER A 67 39.66 -18.82 -2.43
C SER A 67 39.24 -19.60 -1.19
N ASP A 68 40.03 -19.52 -0.12
CA ASP A 68 39.63 -20.11 1.16
C ASP A 68 38.36 -19.44 1.71
N ALA A 69 37.46 -20.27 2.25
CA ALA A 69 36.27 -19.81 2.95
C ALA A 69 36.61 -19.26 4.35
N GLY A 70 35.63 -18.60 4.98
CA GLY A 70 35.75 -18.05 6.33
C GLY A 70 36.10 -16.56 6.37
N ASN A 71 37.05 -16.11 5.54
CA ASN A 71 37.42 -14.68 5.46
C ASN A 71 36.55 -13.95 4.43
N LEU A 72 35.74 -12.97 4.85
CA LEU A 72 34.89 -12.22 3.92
C LEU A 72 35.71 -11.38 2.92
N THR A 73 35.29 -11.41 1.66
CA THR A 73 35.85 -10.64 0.56
C THR A 73 34.87 -9.57 0.07
N GLY A 74 35.31 -8.72 -0.87
CA GLY A 74 34.45 -7.70 -1.47
C GLY A 74 33.14 -8.24 -2.06
N GLN A 75 33.12 -9.48 -2.57
CA GLN A 75 31.89 -10.10 -3.07
C GLN A 75 30.87 -10.32 -1.95
N GLU A 76 31.30 -10.85 -0.80
CA GLU A 76 30.40 -11.09 0.33
C GLU A 76 29.95 -9.79 0.99
N TYR A 77 30.85 -8.81 1.13
CA TYR A 77 30.44 -7.49 1.61
C TYR A 77 29.38 -6.87 0.69
N ALA A 78 29.55 -6.93 -0.64
CA ALA A 78 28.56 -6.45 -1.58
C ALA A 78 27.22 -7.21 -1.47
N MET A 79 27.27 -8.54 -1.31
CA MET A 79 26.06 -9.36 -1.09
C MET A 79 25.36 -9.00 0.22
N ILE A 80 26.09 -8.79 1.32
CA ILE A 80 25.54 -8.38 2.62
C ILE A 80 24.91 -6.99 2.51
N SER A 81 25.58 -6.02 1.89
CA SER A 81 25.03 -4.68 1.70
C SER A 81 23.72 -4.73 0.90
N MET A 82 23.68 -5.49 -0.19
CA MET A 82 22.46 -5.69 -0.97
C MET A 82 21.39 -6.44 -0.19
N MET A 83 21.77 -7.42 0.64
CA MET A 83 20.86 -8.16 1.51
C MET A 83 20.15 -7.26 2.51
N VAL A 84 20.85 -6.29 3.10
CA VAL A 84 20.25 -5.31 4.01
C VAL A 84 19.23 -4.45 3.26
N ILE A 85 19.56 -3.97 2.06
CA ILE A 85 18.65 -3.16 1.24
C ILE A 85 17.40 -3.96 0.87
N THR A 86 17.56 -5.20 0.40
CA THR A 86 16.43 -6.06 0.00
C THR A 86 15.59 -6.47 1.21
N LEU A 87 16.19 -6.65 2.38
CA LEU A 87 15.48 -6.92 3.62
C LEU A 87 14.60 -5.75 4.04
N VAL A 88 15.11 -4.51 3.95
CA VAL A 88 14.31 -3.31 4.25
C VAL A 88 13.11 -3.22 3.30
N ILE A 89 13.32 -3.44 2.00
CA ILE A 89 12.24 -3.46 1.00
C ILE A 89 11.23 -4.56 1.32
N ALA A 90 11.68 -5.74 1.72
CA ALA A 90 10.81 -6.84 2.11
C ALA A 90 9.95 -6.48 3.33
N ILE A 91 10.55 -5.92 4.38
CA ILE A 91 9.84 -5.51 5.60
C ILE A 91 8.78 -4.46 5.26
N VAL A 92 9.13 -3.44 4.48
CA VAL A 92 8.17 -2.39 4.08
C VAL A 92 7.07 -2.96 3.19
N GLY A 93 7.42 -3.83 2.23
CA GLY A 93 6.49 -4.40 1.27
C GLY A 93 5.56 -5.48 1.84
N LEU A 94 5.92 -6.10 2.97
CA LEU A 94 5.12 -7.12 3.65
C LEU A 94 4.24 -6.57 4.77
N ARG A 95 4.48 -5.34 5.25
CA ARG A 95 3.61 -4.68 6.22
C ARG A 95 2.18 -4.57 5.66
N GLN A 96 1.26 -5.33 6.24
CA GLN A 96 -0.16 -5.24 5.93
C GLN A 96 -0.68 -3.92 6.51
N ARG A 97 -1.23 -3.03 5.67
CA ARG A 97 -2.12 -1.98 6.18
C ARG A 97 -3.47 -2.59 6.49
N GLU A 98 -4.08 -2.18 7.60
CA GLU A 98 -5.48 -2.50 7.91
C GLU A 98 -6.33 -2.19 6.68
N SER A 99 -7.17 -3.16 6.28
CA SER A 99 -8.15 -2.92 5.25
C SER A 99 -9.13 -1.88 5.80
N ILE A 100 -9.07 -0.66 5.29
CA ILE A 100 -10.18 0.27 5.45
C ILE A 100 -11.34 -0.39 4.73
N VAL A 101 -12.29 -0.93 5.51
CA VAL A 101 -13.54 -1.47 4.99
C VAL A 101 -14.25 -0.29 4.34
N GLY A 102 -14.16 -0.20 3.01
CA GLY A 102 -14.97 0.75 2.26
C GLY A 102 -16.45 0.40 2.47
N PRO A 103 -17.37 1.37 2.36
CA PRO A 103 -18.81 1.09 2.49
C PRO A 103 -19.19 -0.08 1.59
N SER A 104 -19.73 -1.14 2.20
CA SER A 104 -20.24 -2.29 1.45
C SER A 104 -21.37 -1.81 0.56
N LYS A 105 -21.27 -2.02 -0.76
CA LYS A 105 -22.38 -1.79 -1.67
C LYS A 105 -23.43 -2.87 -1.40
N ILE A 106 -24.53 -2.51 -0.74
CA ILE A 106 -25.75 -3.34 -0.72
C ILE A 106 -26.20 -3.50 -2.19
N SER A 107 -26.58 -4.70 -2.60
CA SER A 107 -27.05 -4.96 -3.96
C SER A 107 -28.29 -4.12 -4.27
N ALA A 108 -28.48 -3.75 -5.53
CA ALA A 108 -29.61 -2.93 -5.95
C ALA A 108 -30.96 -3.60 -5.62
N ASP A 109 -31.00 -4.94 -5.66
CA ASP A 109 -32.19 -5.72 -5.34
C ASP A 109 -32.56 -5.65 -3.85
N ILE A 110 -31.56 -5.70 -2.95
CA ILE A 110 -31.79 -5.56 -1.50
C ILE A 110 -32.16 -4.12 -1.15
N GLN A 111 -31.51 -3.13 -1.77
CA GLN A 111 -31.91 -1.71 -1.61
C GLN A 111 -33.36 -1.48 -2.05
N ARG A 112 -33.79 -2.13 -3.14
CA ARG A 112 -35.15 -2.00 -3.65
C ARG A 112 -36.18 -2.66 -2.74
N GLU A 113 -35.85 -3.82 -2.17
CA GLU A 113 -36.69 -4.54 -1.20
C GLU A 113 -36.81 -3.78 0.14
N GLU A 114 -35.75 -3.12 0.61
CA GLU A 114 -35.76 -2.23 1.78
C GLU A 114 -36.57 -0.93 1.54
N LEU A 115 -36.53 -0.40 0.30
CA LEU A 115 -37.34 0.75 -0.11
C LEU A 115 -38.83 0.40 -0.25
N GLU A 116 -39.15 -0.77 -0.80
CA GLU A 116 -40.52 -1.25 -1.02
C GLU A 116 -41.19 -1.73 0.28
N SER A 117 -40.41 -2.23 1.26
CA SER A 117 -40.91 -2.61 2.59
C SER A 117 -41.11 -1.42 3.54
N GLY A 118 -40.78 -0.19 3.11
CA GLY A 118 -40.87 1.02 3.94
C GLY A 118 -39.90 1.04 5.13
N GLN A 119 -39.00 0.05 5.23
CA GLN A 119 -37.95 -0.05 6.25
C GLN A 119 -36.65 0.62 5.78
N VAL A 120 -36.75 1.82 5.21
CA VAL A 120 -35.55 2.68 5.08
C VAL A 120 -35.25 3.23 6.46
N SER A 121 -34.61 2.44 7.31
CA SER A 121 -33.98 2.97 8.50
C SER A 121 -32.78 3.79 8.02
N VAL A 122 -32.82 5.11 8.20
CA VAL A 122 -31.64 5.97 8.09
C VAL A 122 -30.78 5.73 9.32
N SER A 123 -30.31 4.49 9.50
CA SER A 123 -29.40 4.11 10.57
C SER A 123 -27.98 4.20 10.04
N ARG A 124 -27.28 5.17 10.61
CA ARG A 124 -25.95 5.70 10.30
C ARG A 124 -24.85 4.63 10.19
N PRO A 125 -23.87 4.79 9.28
CA PRO A 125 -22.53 4.26 9.49
C PRO A 125 -21.93 4.93 10.74
N GLY A 126 -21.41 4.12 11.66
CA GLY A 126 -21.02 4.57 12.99
C GLY A 126 -20.04 5.75 13.01
N GLY A 127 -20.27 6.70 13.93
CA GLY A 127 -19.17 7.46 14.54
C GLY A 127 -19.29 8.98 14.70
N LEU A 128 -20.10 9.72 13.93
CA LEU A 128 -20.14 11.19 14.05
C LEU A 128 -21.57 11.71 14.18
N SER A 129 -22.04 11.95 15.41
CA SER A 129 -23.34 12.54 15.71
C SER A 129 -23.30 14.06 15.72
N VAL A 130 -23.39 14.69 14.55
CA VAL A 130 -23.95 16.04 14.45
C VAL A 130 -24.90 16.01 13.27
N VAL A 131 -26.18 15.72 13.53
CA VAL A 131 -27.23 16.06 12.55
C VAL A 131 -27.53 17.52 12.80
N ASN A 132 -27.29 18.37 11.79
CA ASN A 132 -27.71 19.75 11.85
C ASN A 132 -29.25 19.77 12.04
N PRO A 133 -29.77 20.31 13.15
CA PRO A 133 -31.20 20.28 13.46
C PRO A 133 -32.05 20.93 12.36
N THR A 134 -31.47 21.88 11.62
CA THR A 134 -32.11 22.56 10.48
C THR A 134 -32.38 21.58 9.33
N THR A 135 -31.46 20.65 9.06
CA THR A 135 -31.63 19.65 7.99
C THR A 135 -32.70 18.61 8.36
N ALA A 136 -32.78 18.22 9.64
CA ALA A 136 -33.83 17.32 10.11
C ALA A 136 -35.24 17.95 9.99
N ALA A 137 -35.37 19.24 10.29
CA ALA A 137 -36.62 19.97 10.15
C ALA A 137 -37.07 20.16 8.69
N ILE A 138 -36.13 20.40 7.76
CA ILE A 138 -36.43 20.49 6.32
C ILE A 138 -36.97 19.15 5.81
N VAL A 139 -36.31 18.05 6.18
CA VAL A 139 -36.75 16.70 5.74
C VAL A 139 -38.10 16.33 6.34
N SER A 140 -38.38 16.67 7.61
CA SER A 140 -39.70 16.41 8.20
C SER A 140 -40.82 17.20 7.51
N ASN A 141 -40.55 18.44 7.09
CA ASN A 141 -41.53 19.26 6.37
C ASN A 141 -41.79 18.76 4.95
N ILE A 142 -40.79 18.19 4.26
CA ILE A 142 -40.96 17.66 2.90
C ILE A 142 -41.68 16.31 2.91
N VAL A 143 -41.39 15.44 3.88
CA VAL A 143 -41.99 14.11 4.00
C VAL A 143 -43.41 14.16 4.60
N GLY A 144 -43.70 15.20 5.41
CA GLY A 144 -44.95 15.30 6.17
C GLY A 144 -46.17 15.87 5.44
N GLY A 145 -45.99 16.58 4.32
CA GLY A 145 -47.09 17.13 3.52
C GLY A 145 -47.87 18.27 4.20
N ASP A 146 -48.11 19.33 3.43
CA ASP A 146 -49.10 20.39 3.66
C ASP A 146 -48.86 21.36 4.83
N GLY A 147 -47.82 22.17 4.70
CA GLY A 147 -47.76 23.48 5.33
C GLY A 147 -46.88 24.41 4.52
N THR A 148 -47.45 25.48 3.95
CA THR A 148 -46.67 26.61 3.44
C THR A 148 -45.65 27.00 4.53
N PRO A 149 -44.34 27.03 4.23
CA PRO A 149 -43.32 27.39 5.21
C PRO A 149 -43.69 28.71 5.87
N THR A 150 -43.52 28.82 7.19
CA THR A 150 -43.80 30.07 7.90
C THR A 150 -42.96 31.20 7.32
N ALA A 151 -43.51 32.42 7.31
CA ALA A 151 -42.85 33.60 6.71
C ALA A 151 -41.42 33.82 7.24
N ASP A 152 -41.16 33.43 8.49
CA ASP A 152 -39.84 33.53 9.13
C ASP A 152 -38.81 32.57 8.51
N ILE A 153 -39.22 31.36 8.09
CA ILE A 153 -38.34 30.39 7.41
C ILE A 153 -38.01 30.91 6.01
N ILE A 154 -39.00 31.48 5.32
CA ILE A 154 -38.81 32.07 3.99
C ILE A 154 -37.89 33.30 4.07
N ALA A 155 -38.09 34.17 5.07
CA ALA A 155 -37.27 35.36 5.27
C ALA A 155 -35.81 35.01 5.62
N ASN A 156 -35.59 34.00 6.45
CA ASN A 156 -34.24 33.53 6.77
C ASN A 156 -33.56 32.89 5.55
N ALA A 157 -34.27 32.07 4.78
CA ALA A 157 -33.73 31.47 3.55
C ALA A 157 -33.38 32.53 2.49
N LEU A 158 -34.23 33.55 2.30
CA LEU A 158 -33.96 34.68 1.40
C LEU A 158 -32.77 35.53 1.89
N GLY A 159 -32.65 35.73 3.21
CA GLY A 159 -31.51 36.44 3.81
C GLY A 159 -30.18 35.71 3.59
N GLU A 160 -30.18 34.38 3.78
CA GLU A 160 -29.00 33.55 3.51
C GLU A 160 -28.66 33.51 2.00
N MET A 161 -29.65 33.43 1.12
CA MET A 161 -29.42 33.51 -0.32
C MET A 161 -28.85 34.87 -0.75
N LYS A 162 -29.28 35.97 -0.13
CA LYS A 162 -28.71 37.30 -0.38
C LYS A 162 -27.25 37.39 0.09
N ALA A 163 -26.93 36.81 1.26
CA ALA A 163 -25.55 36.76 1.75
C ALA A 163 -24.64 35.97 0.80
N VAL A 164 -25.12 34.83 0.28
CA VAL A 164 -24.39 34.02 -0.70
C VAL A 164 -24.26 34.74 -2.05
N ALA A 165 -25.29 35.45 -2.51
CA ALA A 165 -25.24 36.24 -3.74
C ALA A 165 -24.19 37.37 -3.67
N VAL A 166 -24.08 38.04 -2.52
CA VAL A 166 -23.05 39.05 -2.24
C VAL A 166 -21.65 38.42 -2.21
N GLU A 167 -21.49 37.25 -1.59
CA GLU A 167 -20.21 36.53 -1.55
C GLU A 167 -19.78 36.02 -2.94
N MET A 168 -20.73 35.70 -3.81
CA MET A 168 -20.52 35.27 -5.19
C MET A 168 -20.37 36.44 -6.18
N GLY A 169 -20.45 37.70 -5.71
CA GLY A 169 -20.26 38.91 -6.53
C GLY A 169 -21.37 39.18 -7.53
N VAL A 170 -22.61 38.76 -7.26
CA VAL A 170 -23.77 39.07 -8.08
C VAL A 170 -24.29 40.46 -7.68
N ASP A 171 -24.31 41.41 -8.62
CA ASP A 171 -24.81 42.78 -8.38
C ASP A 171 -26.28 42.79 -7.95
N ASP A 172 -26.61 43.67 -6.99
CA ASP A 172 -27.91 43.80 -6.32
C ASP A 172 -29.09 44.15 -7.26
N GLU A 173 -28.86 44.39 -8.56
CA GLU A 173 -29.91 44.75 -9.54
C GLU A 173 -30.73 43.56 -10.07
N LEU A 174 -30.40 42.32 -9.70
CA LEU A 174 -31.09 41.11 -10.17
C LEU A 174 -31.77 40.28 -9.05
N ILE A 175 -31.96 40.84 -7.85
CA ILE A 175 -32.76 40.25 -6.77
C ILE A 175 -34.09 40.98 -6.60
#